data_AF-A0A3D0WNB9-F1
#
_entry.id   AF-A0A3D0WNB9-F1
#
_cell.length_a   1.000
_cell.length_b   1.000
_cell.length_c   1.000
_cell.angle_alpha   90.00
_cell.angle_beta   90.00
_cell.angle_gamma   90.00
#
_symmetry.space_group_name_H-M   'P 1'
#
loop_
_entity.id
_entity.type
_entity.pdbx_description
1 polymer ?
#
loop_
_entity_poly.entity_id
_entity_poly.type
_entity_poly.pdbx_seq_one_letter_code
_entity_poly.pdbx_strand_id
1 'polypeptide(L)'
;MKRIPVFTVLLALCILTLSAQDNASKKSYTFLLTGASFASPNNGWFEIGCELSDANPLNRAIGGEAIADAANRIIDGTLYTIEELEHIDALVIMQEIGRAHV
;
A
#
# COMPACT_ATOMS: atom_id res chain seq x y z
N MET A 1 -51.37 -0.27 28.83
CA MET A 1 -50.56 -0.37 27.59
C MET A 1 -49.56 0.79 27.58
N LYS A 2 -48.26 0.53 27.78
CA LYS A 2 -47.22 1.57 27.87
C LYS A 2 -46.98 2.14 26.46
N ARG A 3 -47.26 3.44 26.26
CA ARG A 3 -47.01 4.13 24.99
C ARG A 3 -45.50 4.38 24.87
N ILE A 4 -44.81 3.61 24.04
CA ILE A 4 -43.38 3.84 23.77
C ILE A 4 -43.29 5.14 22.97
N PRO A 5 -42.51 6.15 23.43
CA PRO A 5 -42.41 7.39 22.70
C PRO A 5 -41.64 7.15 21.40
N VAL A 6 -42.20 7.58 20.26
CA VAL A 6 -41.61 7.44 18.92
C VAL A 6 -40.15 7.95 18.88
N PHE A 7 -39.84 8.95 19.71
CA PHE A 7 -38.50 9.51 19.85
C PHE A 7 -37.46 8.49 20.35
N THR A 8 -37.83 7.59 21.27
CA THR A 8 -36.92 6.51 21.73
C THR A 8 -36.68 5.46 20.66
N VAL A 9 -37.65 5.19 19.79
CA VAL A 9 -37.47 4.27 18.66
C VAL A 9 -36.54 4.89 17.61
N LEU A 10 -36.73 6.19 17.31
CA LEU A 10 -35.90 6.92 16.36
C LEU A 10 -34.44 7.04 16.83
N LEU A 11 -34.23 7.34 18.12
CA LEU A 11 -32.90 7.42 18.71
C LEU A 11 -32.20 6.06 18.70
N ALA A 12 -32.92 4.98 19.02
CA ALA A 12 -32.37 3.63 18.94
C ALA A 12 -31.98 3.25 17.50
N LEU A 13 -32.78 3.64 16.51
CA LEU A 13 -32.49 3.41 15.09
C LEU A 13 -31.22 4.14 14.64
N CYS A 14 -31.01 5.40 15.08
CA CYS A 14 -29.79 6.15 14.80
C CYS A 14 -28.53 5.50 15.40
N ILE A 15 -28.62 4.97 16.62
CA ILE A 15 -27.48 4.30 17.29
C ILE A 15 -27.12 2.98 16.58
N LEU A 16 -28.13 2.26 16.09
CA LEU A 16 -27.93 1.04 15.30
C LEU A 16 -27.27 1.32 13.94
N THR A 17 -27.56 2.46 13.31
CA THR A 17 -26.90 2.84 12.04
C THR A 17 -25.47 3.36 12.23
N LEU A 18 -25.13 3.93 13.39
CA LEU A 18 -23.80 4.49 13.66
C LEU A 18 -22.76 3.39 13.91
N SER A 19 -23.16 2.32 14.59
CA SER A 19 -22.30 1.14 14.86
C SER A 19 -22.02 0.27 13.62
N ALA A 20 -22.70 0.53 12.50
CA ALA A 20 -22.44 -0.15 11.23
C ALA A 20 -21.34 0.51 10.38
N GLN A 21 -20.84 1.69 10.76
CA GLN A 21 -19.81 2.42 9.99
C GLN A 21 -18.37 1.98 10.27
N ASP A 22 -18.12 1.16 11.30
CA ASP A 22 -16.76 0.79 11.71
C ASP A 22 -16.19 -0.47 11.03
N ASN A 23 -16.88 -1.04 10.04
CA ASN A 23 -16.47 -2.31 9.40
C ASN A 23 -16.20 -2.21 7.89
N ALA A 24 -15.65 -1.10 7.43
CA ALA A 24 -14.75 -1.19 6.29
C ALA A 24 -13.43 -1.76 6.81
N SER A 25 -13.33 -3.09 6.84
CA SER A 25 -12.06 -3.80 6.98
C SER A 25 -11.14 -3.27 5.88
N LYS A 26 -10.37 -2.25 6.25
CA LYS A 26 -9.36 -1.61 5.44
C LYS A 26 -8.26 -2.64 5.28
N LYS A 27 -8.39 -3.52 4.29
CA LYS A 27 -7.29 -4.42 3.92
C LYS A 27 -6.20 -3.51 3.37
N SER A 28 -5.30 -3.13 4.25
CA SER A 28 -4.14 -2.32 3.90
C SER A 28 -3.19 -3.23 3.16
N TYR A 29 -3.23 -3.17 1.83
CA TYR A 29 -2.28 -3.89 0.99
C TYR A 29 -0.88 -3.32 1.19
N THR A 30 0.18 -4.11 1.05
CA THR A 30 1.55 -3.60 1.04
C THR A 30 2.15 -3.76 -0.34
N PHE A 31 2.55 -2.65 -0.95
CA PHE A 31 3.17 -2.63 -2.26
C PHE A 31 4.65 -2.33 -2.13
N LEU A 32 5.50 -3.22 -2.65
CA LEU A 32 6.94 -3.01 -2.77
C LEU A 32 7.25 -2.47 -4.18
N LEU A 33 7.96 -1.35 -4.24
CA LEU A 33 8.48 -0.79 -5.50
C LEU A 33 9.99 -0.93 -5.60
N THR A 34 10.47 -1.47 -6.70
CA THR A 34 11.87 -1.38 -7.14
C THR A 34 11.95 -0.69 -8.51
N GLY A 35 13.06 0.00 -8.77
CA GLY A 35 13.20 0.80 -9.98
C GLY A 35 14.37 1.77 -9.96
N ALA A 36 14.50 2.53 -11.05
CA ALA A 36 15.56 3.50 -11.28
C ALA A 36 15.15 4.93 -10.87
N SER A 37 15.71 5.94 -11.55
CA SER A 37 15.52 7.37 -11.29
C SER A 37 14.07 7.81 -11.22
N PHE A 38 13.20 7.29 -12.10
CA PHE A 38 11.78 7.63 -12.10
C PHE A 38 11.01 7.10 -10.88
N ALA A 39 11.43 5.96 -10.35
CA ALA A 39 10.80 5.31 -9.21
C ALA A 39 11.33 5.83 -7.85
N SER A 40 12.37 6.67 -7.87
CA SER A 40 12.98 7.23 -6.67
C SER A 40 11.95 7.88 -5.74
N PRO A 41 12.06 7.69 -4.41
CA PRO A 41 11.17 8.31 -3.42
C PRO A 41 11.04 9.83 -3.58
N ASN A 42 12.06 10.49 -4.15
CA ASN A 42 12.05 11.93 -4.39
C ASN A 42 10.95 12.38 -5.38
N ASN A 43 10.42 11.48 -6.21
CA ASN A 43 9.37 11.82 -7.19
C ASN A 43 7.95 11.69 -6.61
N GLY A 44 7.76 10.94 -5.51
CA GLY A 44 6.53 10.89 -4.70
C GLY A 44 5.28 10.25 -5.34
N TRP A 45 5.29 9.93 -6.64
CA TRP A 45 4.10 9.43 -7.34
C TRP A 45 3.65 8.05 -6.81
N PHE A 46 4.58 7.23 -6.37
CA PHE A 46 4.30 5.88 -5.88
C PHE A 46 3.57 5.93 -4.54
N GLU A 47 4.03 6.79 -3.64
CA GLU A 47 3.44 7.00 -2.32
C GLU A 47 2.02 7.57 -2.45
N ILE A 48 1.81 8.54 -3.37
CA ILE A 48 0.49 9.08 -3.68
C ILE A 48 -0.43 7.97 -4.23
N GLY A 49 0.07 7.13 -5.15
CA GLY A 49 -0.70 6.00 -5.69
C GLY A 49 -1.11 4.99 -4.62
N CYS A 50 -0.22 4.72 -3.66
CA CYS A 50 -0.50 3.86 -2.51
C CYS A 50 -1.53 4.49 -1.58
N GLU A 51 -1.42 5.80 -1.28
CA GLU A 51 -2.39 6.54 -0.46
C GLU A 51 -3.81 6.46 -1.07
N LEU A 52 -3.94 6.70 -2.37
CA LEU A 52 -5.23 6.61 -3.08
C LEU A 52 -5.81 5.20 -3.12
N SER A 53 -4.95 4.18 -3.06
CA SER A 53 -5.33 2.77 -3.11
C SER A 53 -5.42 2.13 -1.73
N ASP A 54 -5.22 2.93 -0.67
CA ASP A 54 -5.24 2.45 0.71
C ASP A 54 -4.18 1.38 1.03
N ALA A 55 -3.02 1.53 0.40
CA ALA A 55 -1.90 0.61 0.51
C ALA A 55 -0.72 1.24 1.28
N ASN A 56 0.06 0.41 1.95
CA ASN A 56 1.34 0.75 2.55
C ASN A 56 2.43 0.74 1.48
N PRO A 57 3.11 1.87 1.22
CA PRO A 57 4.21 1.92 0.28
C PRO A 57 5.51 1.40 0.90
N LEU A 58 6.21 0.53 0.18
CA LEU A 58 7.58 0.12 0.48
C LEU A 58 8.47 0.43 -0.73
N ASN A 59 8.99 1.66 -0.79
CA ASN A 59 9.81 2.10 -1.92
C ASN A 59 11.29 1.75 -1.69
N ARG A 60 11.87 0.99 -2.61
CA ARG A 60 13.27 0.51 -2.62
C ARG A 60 13.99 0.85 -3.93
N ALA A 61 13.44 1.79 -4.70
CA ALA A 61 14.05 2.27 -5.93
C ALA A 61 15.33 3.05 -5.67
N ILE A 62 16.33 2.86 -6.53
CA ILE A 62 17.63 3.53 -6.45
C ILE A 62 17.96 4.09 -7.83
N GLY A 63 18.23 5.40 -7.88
CA GLY A 63 18.57 6.07 -9.12
C GLY A 63 19.80 5.46 -9.79
N GLY A 64 19.70 5.15 -11.08
CA GLY A 64 20.78 4.57 -11.87
C GLY A 64 20.91 3.05 -11.80
N GLU A 65 20.10 2.34 -10.99
CA GLU A 65 20.06 0.87 -11.01
C GLU A 65 19.46 0.35 -12.33
N ALA A 66 20.10 -0.67 -12.90
CA ALA A 66 19.52 -1.49 -13.94
C ALA A 66 18.60 -2.55 -13.34
N ILE A 67 17.79 -3.19 -14.19
CA ILE A 67 16.94 -4.30 -13.75
C ILE A 67 17.75 -5.49 -13.20
N ALA A 68 18.99 -5.67 -13.69
CA ALA A 68 19.90 -6.69 -13.18
C ALA A 68 20.33 -6.42 -11.73
N ASP A 69 20.52 -5.15 -11.34
CA ASP A 69 20.89 -4.78 -9.98
C ASP A 69 19.76 -5.11 -9.00
N ALA A 70 18.51 -4.81 -9.38
CA ALA A 70 17.34 -5.20 -8.60
C ALA A 70 17.24 -6.74 -8.45
N ALA A 71 17.53 -7.50 -9.51
CA ALA A 71 17.56 -8.96 -9.45
C ALA A 71 18.67 -9.49 -8.52
N ASN A 72 19.87 -8.89 -8.57
CA ASN A 72 20.96 -9.23 -7.67
C ASN A 72 20.58 -8.96 -6.21
N ARG A 73 19.91 -7.84 -5.92
CA ARG A 73 19.42 -7.53 -4.57
C ARG A 73 18.36 -8.51 -4.06
N ILE A 74 17.56 -9.11 -4.95
CA ILE A 74 16.66 -10.21 -4.57
C ILE A 74 17.46 -11.45 -4.18
N ILE A 75 18.45 -11.83 -4.99
CA ILE A 75 19.32 -12.98 -4.72
C ILE A 75 20.09 -12.80 -3.40
N ASP A 76 20.60 -11.60 -3.17
CA ASP A 76 21.37 -11.24 -1.98
C ASP A 76 20.50 -11.02 -0.73
N GLY A 77 19.16 -11.02 -0.87
CA GLY A 77 18.23 -10.77 0.24
C GLY A 77 18.26 -9.32 0.76
N THR A 78 18.68 -8.37 -0.08
CA THR A 78 18.80 -6.94 0.27
C THR A 78 17.69 -6.07 -0.31
N LEU A 79 16.84 -6.62 -1.20
CA LEU A 79 15.64 -5.92 -1.66
C LEU A 79 14.52 -5.94 -0.60
N TYR A 80 14.31 -7.11 0.01
CA TYR A 80 13.36 -7.37 1.07
C TYR A 80 13.84 -8.53 1.95
N THR A 81 13.38 -8.60 3.19
CA THR A 81 13.55 -9.80 4.04
C THR A 81 12.46 -10.84 3.75
N ILE A 82 12.65 -12.09 4.20
CA ILE A 82 11.62 -13.14 4.04
C ILE A 82 10.35 -12.76 4.80
N GLU A 83 10.48 -12.12 5.96
CA GLU A 83 9.35 -11.64 6.75
C GLU A 83 8.61 -10.50 6.02
N GLU A 84 9.33 -9.57 5.37
CA GLU A 84 8.68 -8.55 4.51
C GLU A 84 7.96 -9.22 3.33
N LEU A 85 8.54 -10.24 2.70
CA LEU A 85 7.93 -10.96 1.57
C LEU A 85 6.58 -11.58 1.92
N GLU A 86 6.42 -12.12 3.13
CA GLU A 86 5.14 -12.69 3.59
C GLU A 86 4.01 -11.66 3.69
N HIS A 87 4.35 -10.37 3.81
CA HIS A 87 3.39 -9.27 3.97
C HIS A 87 3.24 -8.40 2.71
N ILE A 88 4.05 -8.62 1.68
CA ILE A 88 3.97 -7.91 0.40
C ILE A 88 2.86 -8.52 -0.45
N ASP A 89 1.88 -7.70 -0.83
CA ASP A 89 0.78 -8.09 -1.70
C ASP A 89 1.11 -7.91 -3.19
N ALA A 90 1.98 -6.95 -3.52
CA ALA A 90 2.42 -6.70 -4.88
C ALA A 90 3.86 -6.23 -4.95
N LEU A 91 4.62 -6.78 -5.90
CA LEU A 91 5.91 -6.28 -6.35
C LEU A 91 5.73 -5.46 -7.63
N VAL A 92 6.03 -4.17 -7.55
CA VAL A 92 6.02 -3.22 -8.66
C VAL A 92 7.45 -3.03 -9.14
N ILE A 93 7.69 -3.21 -10.44
CA ILE A 93 8.99 -2.99 -11.08
C ILE A 93 8.83 -1.84 -12.07
N MET A 94 9.42 -0.69 -11.76
CA MET A 94 9.38 0.50 -12.62
C MET A 94 10.80 0.86 -13.06
N GLN A 95 11.19 0.40 -14.24
CA GLN A 95 12.50 0.69 -14.80
C GLN A 95 12.42 1.65 -15.98
N GLU A 96 13.36 2.58 -16.04
CA GLU A 96 13.61 3.39 -17.23
C GLU A 96 14.62 2.66 -18.13
N ILE A 97 14.37 2.62 -19.44
CA ILE A 97 15.30 2.04 -20.41
C ILE A 97 16.41 3.08 -20.65
N GLY A 98 17.39 3.12 -19.77
CA GLY A 98 18.68 3.78 -19.95
C GLY A 98 19.77 2.72 -20.05
N ARG A 99 20.66 2.82 -21.05
CA ARG A 99 21.68 1.81 -21.34
C ARG A 99 22.54 1.55 -20.10
N ALA A 100 22.39 0.39 -19.47
CA ALA A 100 23.31 -0.06 -18.44
C ALA A 100 24.68 -0.23 -19.09
N HIS A 101 25.63 0.63 -18.74
CA HIS A 101 27.04 0.37 -19.00
C HIS A 101 27.48 -0.68 -17.97
N VAL A 102 27.25 -1.95 -18.28
CA VAL A 102 27.84 -3.10 -17.58
C VAL A 102 29.20 -3.40 -18.18
#